data_AF-A3VL85-F1
#
_entry.id   AF-A3VL85-F1
#
_cell.length_a   1.000
_cell.length_b   1.000
_cell.length_c   1.000
_cell.angle_alpha   90.00
_cell.angle_beta   90.00
_cell.angle_gamma   90.00
#
_symmetry.space_group_name_H-M   'P 1'
#
loop_
_entity.id
_entity.type
_entity.pdbx_description
1 polymer ?
#
loop_
_entity_poly.entity_id
_entity_poly.type
_entity_poly.pdbx_seq_one_letter_code
_entity_poly.pdbx_strand_id
1 'polypeptide(L)' 'MKHGWRLLFIPLWALCVAGAVVIAGLALGLFTWVTFVVAGVVGLVVGIPAGLWNTKKVRRDDPDWKTDRHIPA' A
#
# COMPACT_ATOMS: atom_id res chain seq x y z
N MET A 1 6.99 4.96 -17.06
CA MET A 1 7.69 4.61 -15.80
C MET A 1 7.55 3.10 -15.57
N LYS A 2 8.58 2.29 -15.86
CA LYS A 2 8.43 0.80 -15.90
C LYS A 2 8.12 0.14 -14.54
N HIS A 3 8.24 0.85 -13.41
CA HIS A 3 7.96 0.33 -12.06
C HIS A 3 7.08 1.25 -11.18
N GLY A 4 6.63 2.40 -11.70
CA GLY A 4 6.10 3.51 -10.89
C GLY A 4 4.89 3.15 -10.01
N TRP A 5 3.94 2.38 -10.54
CA TRP A 5 2.69 2.09 -9.85
C TRP A 5 2.86 1.22 -8.60
N ARG A 6 3.78 0.25 -8.62
CA ARG A 6 4.07 -0.59 -7.45
C ARG A 6 4.69 0.22 -6.32
N LEU A 7 5.58 1.15 -6.68
CA LEU A 7 6.24 2.06 -5.75
C LEU A 7 5.29 3.10 -5.13
N LEU A 8 4.08 3.26 -5.67
CA LEU A 8 3.05 4.12 -5.09
C LEU A 8 2.05 3.31 -4.27
N PHE A 9 1.47 2.24 -4.83
CA PHE A 9 0.41 1.48 -4.17
C PHE A 9 0.88 0.73 -2.92
N ILE A 10 2.10 0.20 -2.92
CA ILE A 10 2.63 -0.58 -1.80
C ILE A 10 2.86 0.30 -0.56
N PRO A 11 3.65 1.39 -0.62
CA PRO A 11 3.84 2.24 0.56
C PRO A 11 2.55 2.94 0.97
N LEU A 12 1.68 3.32 0.03
CA LEU A 12 0.39 3.91 0.37
C LEU A 12 -0.47 2.96 1.22
N TRP A 13 -0.59 1.69 0.80
CA TRP A 13 -1.30 0.68 1.59
C TRP A 13 -0.65 0.44 2.95
N ALA A 14 0.68 0.31 3.00
CA ALA A 14 1.40 0.09 4.24
C ALA A 14 1.21 1.23 5.24
N LEU A 15 1.28 2.49 4.78
CA LEU A 15 1.09 3.67 5.62
C LEU A 15 -0.36 3.84 6.07
N CYS A 16 -1.35 3.57 5.21
CA CYS A 16 -2.75 3.62 5.61
C CYS A 16 -3.08 2.58 6.69
N VAL A 17 -2.62 1.34 6.52
CA VAL A 17 -2.84 0.28 7.52
C VAL A 17 -2.10 0.58 8.81
N ALA A 18 -0.82 0.98 8.74
CA ALA A 18 -0.08 1.40 9.93
C ALA A 18 -0.78 2.54 10.66
N GLY A 19 -1.22 3.58 9.93
CA GLY A 19 -1.95 4.72 10.49
C GLY A 19 -3.23 4.30 11.19
N ALA A 20 -4.02 3.41 10.59
CA ALA A 20 -5.24 2.89 11.21
C ALA A 20 -4.95 2.14 12.53
N VAL A 21 -3.88 1.33 12.57
CA VAL A 21 -3.48 0.60 13.79
C VAL A 21 -2.94 1.55 14.86
N VAL A 22 -2.18 2.58 14.48
CA VAL A 22 -1.74 3.63 15.42
C VAL A 22 -2.96 4.33 16.04
N ILE A 23 -3.90 4.79 15.22
CA ILE A 23 -5.11 5.49 15.69
C ILE A 23 -5.90 4.59 16.63
N ALA A 24 -6.12 3.33 16.25
CA ALA A 24 -6.82 2.36 17.09
C ALA A 24 -6.10 2.13 18.44
N GLY A 25 -4.78 1.93 18.42
CA GLY A 25 -3.99 1.73 19.63
C GLY A 25 -4.04 2.95 20.57
N LEU A 26 -3.91 4.16 20.04
CA LEU A 26 -3.99 5.39 20.82
C LEU A 26 -5.41 5.63 21.36
N ALA A 27 -6.44 5.33 20.57
CA ALA A 27 -7.84 5.42 21.01
C ALA A 27 -8.16 4.45 22.16
N LEU A 28 -7.47 3.31 22.24
CA LEU A 28 -7.56 2.35 23.35
C LEU A 28 -6.69 2.75 24.56
N GLY A 29 -6.02 3.91 24.52
CA GLY A 29 -5.18 4.40 25.60
C GLY A 29 -3.76 3.80 25.64
N LEU A 30 -3.32 3.11 24.58
CA LEU A 30 -2.00 2.47 24.51
C LEU A 30 -0.91 3.47 24.09
N PHE A 31 -0.53 4.35 25.01
CA PHE A 31 0.48 5.41 24.80
C PHE A 31 1.92 4.91 25.04
N THR A 32 2.34 3.90 24.29
CA THR A 32 3.70 3.35 24.36
C THR A 32 4.35 3.31 22.99
N TRP A 33 5.69 3.38 22.97
CA TRP A 33 6.48 3.20 21.74
C TRP A 33 6.20 1.85 21.06
N VAL A 34 5.82 0.83 21.85
CA VAL A 34 5.46 -0.51 21.35
C VAL A 34 4.25 -0.44 20.41
N THR A 35 3.28 0.45 20.65
CA THR A 35 2.10 0.63 19.79
C THR A 35 2.52 1.03 18.37
N PHE A 36 3.52 1.89 18.24
CA PHE A 36 4.04 2.33 16.94
C PHE A 36 4.82 1.22 16.23
N VAL A 37 5.58 0.41 16.97
CA VAL A 37 6.30 -0.73 16.40
C VAL A 37 5.32 -1.78 15.89
N VAL A 38 4.31 -2.14 16.69
CA VAL A 38 3.26 -3.08 16.29
C VAL A 38 2.50 -2.54 15.07
N ALA A 39 2.12 -1.26 15.07
CA ALA A 39 1.44 -0.66 13.93
C ALA A 39 2.31 -0.67 12.65
N GLY A 40 3.61 -0.38 12.78
CA GLY A 40 4.55 -0.49 11.66
C GLY A 40 4.66 -1.92 11.12
N VAL A 41 4.79 -2.91 12.00
CA VAL A 41 4.84 -4.33 11.61
C VAL A 41 3.54 -4.75 10.93
N VAL A 42 2.38 -4.41 11.49
CA VAL A 42 1.07 -4.73 10.88
C VAL A 42 0.90 -4.04 9.53
N GLY A 43 1.31 -2.77 9.42
CA GLY A 43 1.31 -2.02 8.17
C GLY A 43 2.16 -2.68 7.09
N LEU A 44 3.33 -3.22 7.42
CA LEU A 44 4.17 -3.95 6.46
C LEU A 44 3.59 -5.32 6.11
N VAL A 45 3.21 -6.10 7.12
CA VAL A 45 2.72 -7.48 6.94
C VAL A 45 1.41 -7.51 6.16
N VAL A 46 0.50 -6.55 6.38
CA VAL A 46 -0.81 -6.51 5.72
C VAL A 46 -0.80 -5.57 4.50
N GLY A 47 -0.15 -4.41 4.60
CA GLY A 47 -0.17 -3.41 3.55
C GLY A 47 0.65 -3.78 2.32
N ILE A 48 1.78 -4.50 2.47
CA ILE A 48 2.56 -4.97 1.31
C ILE A 48 1.76 -5.96 0.44
N PRO A 49 1.19 -7.07 0.98
CA PRO A 49 0.40 -7.98 0.16
C PRO A 49 -0.85 -7.31 -0.40
N ALA A 50 -1.52 -6.42 0.35
CA ALA A 50 -2.67 -5.67 -0.13
C ALA A 50 -2.32 -4.72 -1.29
N GLY A 51 -1.21 -3.99 -1.20
CA GLY A 51 -0.73 -3.11 -2.26
C GLY A 51 -0.31 -3.87 -3.53
N LEU A 52 0.31 -5.04 -3.38
CA LEU A 52 0.63 -5.92 -4.51
C LEU A 52 -0.63 -6.46 -5.19
N TRP A 53 -1.59 -6.93 -4.40
CA TRP A 53 -2.86 -7.42 -4.95
C TRP A 53 -3.63 -6.30 -5.65
N ASN A 54 -3.70 -5.11 -5.04
CA ASN A 54 -4.38 -3.96 -5.63
C ASN A 54 -3.75 -3.54 -6.96
N THR A 55 -2.41 -3.51 -7.04
CA THR A 55 -1.71 -3.23 -8.30
C THR A 55 -2.06 -4.27 -9.37
N LYS A 56 -2.10 -5.56 -9.00
CA LYS A 56 -2.47 -6.65 -9.93
C LYS A 56 -3.92 -6.53 -10.39
N LYS A 57 -4.83 -6.15 -9.48
CA LYS A 57 -6.26 -5.98 -9.77
C LYS A 57 -6.49 -4.81 -10.71
N VAL A 58 -5.93 -3.63 -10.40
CA VAL A 58 -6.03 -2.44 -11.25
C VAL A 58 -5.48 -2.75 -12.65
N ARG A 59 -4.32 -3.40 -12.75
CA ARG A 59 -3.75 -3.78 -14.05
C ARG A 59 -4.63 -4.76 -14.84
N ARG A 60 -5.37 -5.64 -14.18
CA ARG A 60 -6.26 -6.61 -14.83
C ARG A 60 -7.56 -5.97 -15.31
N ASP A 61 -8.09 -5.04 -14.51
CA ASP A 61 -9.42 -4.47 -14.71
C ASP A 61 -9.38 -3.16 -15.52
N ASP A 62 -8.19 -2.64 -15.86
CA ASP A 62 -8.01 -1.43 -16.67
C ASP A 62 -8.05 -1.74 -18.18
N PRO A 63 -9.13 -1.37 -18.90
CA PRO A 63 -9.28 -1.63 -20.33
C PRO A 63 -8.35 -0.78 -21.20
N ASP A 64 -7.85 0.35 -20.67
CA ASP A 64 -6.91 1.25 -21.36
C ASP A 64 -5.45 0.97 -20.97
N TRP A 65 -5.19 -0.13 -20.26
CA TRP A 65 -3.84 -0.62 -20.00
C TRP A 65 -3.18 -1.10 -21.31
N LYS A 66 -2.73 -0.16 -22.16
CA LYS A 66 -1.98 -0.44 -23.39
C LYS A 66 -0.53 -0.78 -23.03
N THR A 67 -0.11 -2.00 -23.38
CA THR A 67 1.29 -2.45 -23.22
C THR A 67 2.23 -1.79 -24.24
N ASP A 68 1.68 -1.19 -25.30
CA ASP A 68 2.43 -0.56 -26.38
C ASP A 68 2.65 0.94 -26.14
N ARG A 69 3.77 1.26 -25.48
CA ARG A 69 4.39 2.60 -25.61
C ARG A 69 5.32 2.65 -26.83
N HIS A 70 4.83 2.23 -28.00
CA HIS A 70 5.44 2.51 -29.29
C HIS A 70 4.39 3.17 -30.19
N ILE A 71 4.33 4.49 -30.14
CA ILE A 71 3.75 5.28 -31.23
C ILE A 71 4.93 6.03 -31.86
N PRO A 72 5.59 5.49 -32.90
CA PRO A 72 6.26 6.35 -33.86
C PRO A 72 5.16 7.00 -34.72
N ALA A 73 5.15 8.33 -34.73
CA ALA A 73 4.35 9.13 -35.66
C ALA A 73 4.90 9.01 -37.09
#